data_AF-A0A7J2YFD5-F1
#
_entry.id   AF-A0A7J2YFD5-F1
#
_cell.length_a   1.000
_cell.length_b   1.000
_cell.length_c   1.000
_cell.angle_alpha   90.00
_cell.angle_beta   90.00
_cell.angle_gamma   90.00
#
_symmetry.space_group_name_H-M   'P 1'
#
loop_
_entity.id
_entity.type
_entity.pdbx_description
1 polymer ?
#
loop_
_entity_poly.entity_id
_entity_poly.type
_entity_poly.pdbx_seq_one_letter_code
_entity_poly.pdbx_strand_id
1 'polypeptide(L)'
;MLERLRVFLEGFLRPFASFMIRLHISPNMLTFLGLLFALCSSIQIIFGNAIYGGILILISGFFDVMDGFVARMTGSSSSLG
;
A
#
# COMPACT_ATOMS: atom_id res chain seq x y z
N MET A 1 -13.29 -20.33 -4.10
CA MET A 1 -12.07 -19.96 -4.86
C MET A 1 -11.41 -18.70 -4.32
N LEU A 2 -12.18 -17.64 -4.03
CA LEU A 2 -11.69 -16.36 -3.47
C LEU A 2 -11.02 -16.48 -2.09
N GLU A 3 -11.45 -17.44 -1.27
CA GLU A 3 -10.91 -17.70 0.08
C GLU A 3 -9.46 -18.18 0.07
N ARG A 4 -9.08 -19.03 -0.89
CA ARG A 4 -7.70 -19.54 -1.01
C ARG A 4 -6.73 -18.44 -1.46
N LEU A 5 -7.20 -17.56 -2.34
CA LEU A 5 -6.42 -16.41 -2.79
C LEU A 5 -6.21 -15.40 -1.65
N ARG A 6 -7.25 -15.17 -0.83
CA ARG A 6 -7.15 -14.38 0.41
C ARG A 6 -6.10 -14.93 1.36
N VAL A 7 -6.13 -16.23 1.67
CA VAL A 7 -5.17 -16.85 2.59
C VAL A 7 -3.74 -16.78 2.06
N PHE A 8 -3.55 -16.92 0.74
CA PHE A 8 -2.22 -16.79 0.12
C PHE A 8 -1.69 -15.35 0.16
N LEU A 9 -2.55 -14.37 -0.21
CA LEU A 9 -2.25 -12.94 -0.10
C LEU A 9 -1.97 -12.55 1.35
N GLU A 10 -2.77 -13.03 2.29
CA GLU A 10 -2.60 -12.83 3.73
C GLU A 10 -1.26 -13.38 4.21
N GLY A 11 -0.87 -14.57 3.75
CA GLY A 11 0.42 -15.18 4.09
C GLY A 11 1.62 -14.39 3.56
N PHE A 12 1.51 -13.82 2.34
CA PHE A 12 2.58 -13.04 1.73
C PHE A 12 2.67 -11.60 2.31
N LEU A 13 1.52 -11.00 2.62
CA LEU A 13 1.41 -9.65 3.18
C LEU A 13 1.66 -9.61 4.70
N ARG A 14 1.42 -10.71 5.43
CA ARG A 14 1.68 -10.83 6.88
C ARG A 14 3.10 -10.47 7.31
N PRO A 15 4.18 -11.00 6.73
CA PRO A 15 5.54 -10.68 7.16
C PRO A 15 5.85 -9.18 6.96
N PHE A 16 5.38 -8.60 5.85
CA PHE A 16 5.51 -7.16 5.60
C PHE A 16 4.71 -6.33 6.61
N ALA A 17 3.43 -6.67 6.81
CA ALA A 17 2.57 -6.01 7.81
C ALA A 17 3.17 -6.10 9.22
N SER A 18 3.66 -7.28 9.60
CA SER A 18 4.26 -7.51 10.92
C SER A 18 5.60 -6.78 11.08
N PHE A 19 6.36 -6.59 10.00
CA PHE A 19 7.58 -5.79 10.00
C PHE A 19 7.27 -4.30 10.18
N MET A 20 6.23 -3.78 9.50
CA MET A 20 5.78 -2.39 9.62
C MET A 20 5.21 -2.09 11.02
N ILE A 21 4.44 -3.03 11.59
CA ILE A 21 3.94 -2.95 12.97
C ILE A 21 5.10 -2.94 13.97
N ARG A 22 6.14 -3.78 13.77
CA ARG A 22 7.34 -3.79 14.62
C ARG A 22 8.12 -2.47 14.58
N LEU A 23 8.07 -1.77 13.45
CA LEU A 23 8.67 -0.46 13.27
C LEU A 23 7.81 0.69 13.81
N HIS A 24 6.66 0.41 14.46
CA HIS A 24 5.68 1.43 14.88
C HIS A 24 5.16 2.30 13.71
N ILE A 25 5.24 1.81 12.48
CA ILE A 25 4.76 2.53 11.31
C ILE A 25 3.24 2.36 11.26
N SER A 26 2.51 3.46 11.43
CA SER A 26 1.04 3.47 11.38
C SER A 26 0.54 3.22 9.95
N PRO A 27 -0.66 2.63 9.78
CA PRO A 27 -1.27 2.44 8.46
C PRO A 27 -1.33 3.74 7.65
N ASN A 28 -1.64 4.86 8.33
CA ASN A 28 -1.65 6.20 7.73
C ASN A 28 -0.33 6.58 7.06
N MET A 29 0.80 6.08 7.54
CA MET A 29 2.11 6.38 6.97
C MET A 29 2.35 5.62 5.67
N LEU A 30 1.79 4.40 5.50
CA LEU A 30 1.76 3.72 4.20
C LEU A 30 0.88 4.49 3.21
N THR A 31 -0.30 4.93 3.64
CA THR A 31 -1.19 5.75 2.80
C THR A 31 -0.49 7.03 2.35
N PHE A 32 0.23 7.69 3.25
CA PHE A 32 0.99 8.90 2.93
C PHE A 32 2.15 8.62 1.96
N LEU A 33 2.83 7.48 2.11
CA LEU A 33 3.86 7.04 1.17
C LEU A 33 3.26 6.76 -0.22
N GLY A 34 2.14 6.03 -0.27
CA GLY A 34 1.41 5.74 -1.51
C GLY A 34 0.97 7.02 -2.22
N LEU A 35 0.45 7.99 -1.47
CA LEU A 35 0.09 9.31 -1.98
C LEU A 35 1.31 10.06 -2.53
N LEU A 36 2.44 10.05 -1.81
CA LEU A 36 3.67 10.68 -2.27
C LEU A 36 4.17 10.07 -3.58
N PHE A 37 4.14 8.74 -3.71
CA PHE A 37 4.49 8.06 -4.95
C PHE A 37 3.52 8.36 -6.09
N ALA A 38 2.21 8.49 -5.82
CA ALA A 38 1.23 8.91 -6.81
C ALA A 38 1.49 10.34 -7.31
N LEU A 39 1.84 11.26 -6.41
CA LEU A 39 2.20 12.64 -6.78
C LEU A 39 3.51 12.68 -7.57
N CYS A 40 4.54 11.95 -7.17
CA CYS A 40 5.78 11.83 -7.94
C CYS A 40 5.53 11.21 -9.32
N SER A 41 4.65 10.21 -9.40
CA SER A 41 4.23 9.60 -10.66
C SER A 41 3.57 10.62 -11.58
N SER A 42 2.57 11.36 -11.09
CA SER A 42 1.85 12.34 -11.91
C SER A 42 2.79 13.42 -12.46
N ILE A 43 3.73 13.90 -11.64
CA ILE A 43 4.77 14.84 -12.06
C ILE A 43 5.62 14.24 -13.20
N GLN A 44 6.08 13.00 -13.06
CA GLN A 44 6.91 12.37 -14.09
C GLN A 44 6.16 12.10 -15.40
N ILE A 45 4.86 11.78 -15.32
CA ILE A 45 4.01 11.64 -16.49
C ILE A 45 3.89 12.98 -17.24
N ILE A 46 3.69 14.08 -16.51
CA ILE A 46 3.62 15.43 -17.09
C ILE A 46 4.92 15.82 -17.79
N PHE A 47 6.08 15.45 -17.25
CA PHE A 47 7.39 15.68 -17.86
C PHE A 47 7.72 14.73 -19.03
N GLY A 48 6.79 13.88 -19.46
CA GLY A 48 6.96 12.96 -20.59
C GLY A 48 7.63 11.64 -20.25
N ASN A 49 7.99 11.41 -18.99
CA ASN A 49 8.59 10.16 -18.50
C ASN A 49 7.52 9.15 -18.09
N ALA A 50 6.67 8.75 -19.05
CA ALA A 50 5.54 7.86 -18.80
C ALA A 50 5.94 6.48 -18.23
N ILE A 51 7.12 5.96 -18.57
CA ILE A 51 7.62 4.68 -18.03
C ILE A 51 7.88 4.80 -16.53
N TYR A 52 8.63 5.81 -16.11
CA TYR A 52 8.93 6.04 -14.70
C TYR A 52 7.67 6.37 -13.90
N GLY A 53 6.79 7.20 -14.47
CA GLY A 53 5.48 7.47 -13.89
C GLY A 53 4.64 6.21 -13.71
N GLY A 54 4.56 5.36 -14.74
CA GLY A 54 3.84 4.08 -14.67
C GLY A 54 4.37 3.17 -13.56
N ILE A 55 5.70 3.05 -13.43
CA ILE A 55 6.33 2.27 -12.34
C ILE A 55 5.96 2.86 -10.97
N LEU A 56 6.04 4.18 -10.81
CA LEU A 56 5.69 4.86 -9.56
C LEU A 56 4.20 4.69 -9.20
N ILE A 57 3.30 4.70 -10.19
CA ILE A 57 1.86 4.45 -9.98
C ILE A 57 1.60 3.02 -9.54
N LEU A 58 2.30 2.04 -10.13
CA LEU A 58 2.16 0.64 -9.73
C LEU A 58 2.65 0.41 -8.30
N ILE A 59 3.75 1.06 -7.92
CA ILE A 59 4.26 1.04 -6.55
C ILE A 59 3.26 1.68 -5.60
N SER A 60 2.71 2.86 -5.95
CA SER A 60 1.68 3.54 -5.16
C SER A 60 0.45 2.66 -4.92
N GLY A 61 -0.10 2.06 -5.99
CA GLY A 61 -1.26 1.16 -5.88
C GLY A 61 -0.98 -0.09 -5.06
N PHE A 62 0.26 -0.60 -5.07
CA PHE A 62 0.65 -1.70 -4.18
C PHE A 62 0.61 -1.28 -2.71
N PHE A 63 1.09 -0.08 -2.37
CA PHE A 63 1.02 0.46 -1.01
C PHE A 63 -0.43 0.67 -0.53
N ASP A 64 -1.34 1.09 -1.42
CA ASP A 64 -2.78 1.29 -1.16
C ASP A 64 -3.57 -0.03 -0.96
N VAL A 65 -3.07 -1.13 -1.54
CA VAL A 65 -3.61 -2.47 -1.22
C VAL A 65 -3.05 -2.96 0.11
N MET A 66 -1.77 -2.67 0.38
CA MET A 66 -1.11 -3.05 1.62
C MET A 66 -1.68 -2.33 2.85
N ASP A 67 -1.91 -1.03 2.80
CA ASP A 67 -2.41 -0.26 3.95
C ASP A 67 -3.83 -0.68 4.33
N GLY A 68 -4.72 -0.91 3.37
CA GLY A 68 -6.07 -1.44 3.58
C GLY A 68 -6.06 -2.87 4.12
N PHE A 69 -5.06 -3.66 3.73
CA PHE A 69 -4.84 -5.00 4.29
C PHE A 69 -4.30 -4.94 5.73
N VAL A 70 -3.32 -4.08 6.00
CA VAL A 70 -2.76 -3.85 7.34
C VAL A 70 -3.83 -3.33 8.28
N ALA A 71 -4.63 -2.34 7.87
CA ALA A 71 -5.73 -1.78 8.67
C ALA A 71 -6.78 -2.83 9.04
N ARG A 72 -7.11 -3.75 8.12
CA ARG A 72 -7.98 -4.90 8.42
C ARG A 72 -7.35 -5.88 9.42
N MET A 73 -6.06 -6.16 9.29
CA MET A 73 -5.36 -7.14 10.13
C MET A 73 -5.04 -6.64 11.53
N THR A 74 -4.75 -5.34 11.71
CA THR A 74 -4.50 -4.75 13.04
C THR A 74 -5.78 -4.48 13.83
N GLY A 75 -6.96 -4.83 13.30
CA GLY A 75 -8.23 -4.54 13.96
C GLY A 75 -8.49 -3.04 14.15
N SER A 76 -7.65 -2.18 13.57
CA SER A 76 -7.83 -0.74 13.50
C SER A 76 -8.81 -0.42 12.39
N SER A 77 -10.04 -0.91 12.55
CA SER A 77 -11.23 -0.20 12.11
C SER A 77 -11.30 1.10 12.91
N SER A 78 -10.37 2.03 12.66
CA SER A 78 -10.57 3.41 13.11
C SER A 78 -11.85 3.86 12.42
N SER A 79 -12.85 4.23 13.23
CA SER A 79 -14.20 4.68 12.86
C SER A 79 -14.20 6.03 12.12
N LEU A 80 -13.27 6.21 11.17
CA LEU A 80 -13.06 7.42 10.37
C LEU A 80 -13.03 7.11 8.86
N GLY A 81 -13.60 5.96 8.47
CA GLY A 81 -13.92 5.59 7.09
C GLY A 81 -15.31 4.97 7.02
#